data_AF-A0A2A2W8H5-F1
#
_entry.id   AF-A0A2A2W8H5-F1
#
_cell.length_a   1.000
_cell.length_b   1.000
_cell.length_c   1.000
_cell.angle_alpha   90.00
_cell.angle_beta   90.00
_cell.angle_gamma   90.00
#
_symmetry.space_group_name_H-M   'P 1'
#
loop_
_entity.id
_entity.type
_entity.pdbx_description
1 polymer ?
#
loop_
_entity_poly.entity_id
_entity_poly.type
_entity_poly.pdbx_seq_one_letter_code
_entity_poly.pdbx_strand_id
1 'polypeptide(L)'
;MATDLFVAIVVMSVVSLGSGLLAGLYAYSDKGQRTTATLAIAVLATVIFLFYASGQLFWARFVPSSAAIIYTNLAAIFAALAAGWAWRLPNVTAWRRLIMSVLLAAGSLAAITWPLLSIALRPPPVGADRWNHGVAMQTSWATCSPAAAATLFRAERIDVSESEMIPLCLTDSSGTPTLGLYRGVKLIAEKNGRELEIVDGTIDDLLSDDDWPVLLAVELPYGVEDRRYVEQWGWIPGMGHSVVAFGRAPTGGLLIGDPSVGLERWSTADLDVLWHGAGLRVK
;
A
#
# COMPACT_ATOMS: atom_id res chain seq x y z
N MET A 1 -4.07 16.44 -9.55
CA MET A 1 -4.15 15.14 -8.83
C MET A 1 -2.99 14.86 -7.87
N ALA A 2 -2.03 15.78 -7.65
CA ALA A 2 -0.94 15.58 -6.65
C ALA A 2 -1.05 16.47 -5.41
N THR A 3 -2.06 17.33 -5.34
CA THR A 3 -2.22 18.32 -4.27
C THR A 3 -2.40 17.67 -2.90
N ASP A 4 -3.15 16.57 -2.84
CA ASP A 4 -3.39 15.80 -1.62
C ASP A 4 -2.10 15.17 -1.07
N LEU A 5 -1.28 14.57 -1.93
CA LEU A 5 0.03 14.03 -1.54
C LEU A 5 0.97 15.14 -1.07
N PHE A 6 1.00 16.29 -1.75
CA PHE A 6 1.83 17.41 -1.34
C PHE A 6 1.41 17.96 0.03
N VAL A 7 0.11 18.12 0.27
CA VAL A 7 -0.43 18.51 1.58
C VAL A 7 -0.03 17.49 2.64
N ALA A 8 -0.17 16.20 2.37
CA ALA A 8 0.24 15.15 3.31
C ALA A 8 1.75 15.18 3.60
N ILE A 9 2.59 15.41 2.59
CA ILE A 9 4.05 15.56 2.76
C ILE A 9 4.35 16.75 3.67
N VAL A 10 3.74 17.91 3.44
CA VAL A 10 3.95 19.11 4.27
C VAL A 10 3.52 18.85 5.70
N VAL A 11 2.31 18.31 5.91
CA VAL A 11 1.78 17.99 7.24
C VAL A 11 2.70 17.01 7.97
N MET A 12 3.05 15.89 7.34
CA MET A 12 3.91 14.88 7.97
C MET A 12 5.34 15.37 8.20
N SER A 13 5.84 16.29 7.37
CA SER A 13 7.13 16.93 7.58
C SER A 13 7.10 17.86 8.79
N VAL A 14 6.03 18.65 8.95
CA VAL A 14 5.84 19.52 10.13
C VAL A 14 5.68 18.70 11.40
N VAL A 15 4.86 17.64 11.37
CA VAL A 15 4.67 16.73 12.52
C VAL A 15 5.97 16.04 12.90
N SER A 16 6.71 15.51 11.92
CA SER A 16 8.01 14.87 12.15
C SER A 16 9.04 15.87 12.70
N LEU A 17 9.14 17.06 12.11
CA LEU A 17 10.03 18.13 12.60
C LEU A 17 9.68 18.53 14.03
N GLY A 18 8.40 18.77 14.33
CA GLY A 18 7.92 19.08 15.66
C GLY A 18 8.24 17.98 16.67
N SER A 19 8.08 16.72 16.28
CA SER A 19 8.42 15.55 17.11
C SER A 19 9.91 15.47 17.41
N GLY A 20 10.76 15.63 16.39
CA GLY A 20 12.22 15.64 16.56
C GLY A 20 12.71 16.82 17.41
N LEU A 21 12.15 18.01 17.22
CA LEU A 21 12.44 19.18 18.06
C LEU A 21 11.97 18.96 19.50
N LEU A 22 10.79 18.38 19.72
CA LEU A 22 10.29 18.07 21.05
C LEU A 22 11.19 17.06 21.76
N ALA A 23 11.63 16.00 21.08
CA ALA A 23 12.59 15.04 21.60
C ALA A 23 13.94 15.68 21.94
N GLY A 24 14.45 16.54 21.05
CA GLY A 24 15.77 17.18 21.20
C GLY A 24 15.78 18.38 22.16
N LEU A 25 14.66 19.05 22.40
CA LEU A 25 14.61 20.27 23.22
C LEU A 25 14.00 20.03 24.60
N TYR A 26 13.02 19.12 24.72
CA TYR A 26 12.22 18.98 25.94
C TYR A 26 12.20 17.57 26.50
N ALA A 27 12.08 16.54 25.66
CA ALA A 27 11.88 15.17 26.10
C ALA A 27 13.19 14.37 26.21
N TYR A 28 14.26 14.96 26.73
CA TYR A 28 15.53 14.27 27.00
C TYR A 28 15.87 14.27 28.49
N SER A 29 16.83 13.44 28.89
CA SER A 29 17.34 13.42 30.26
C SER A 29 18.85 13.65 30.29
N ASP A 30 19.31 14.42 31.28
CA ASP A 30 20.74 14.55 31.59
C ASP A 30 21.33 13.21 32.04
N LYS A 31 20.48 12.30 32.56
CA LYS A 31 20.84 10.90 32.82
C LYS A 31 20.80 10.14 31.50
N GLY A 32 21.97 9.98 30.88
CA GLY A 32 22.11 9.41 29.53
C GLY A 32 21.38 8.12 29.22
N GLN A 33 21.19 7.25 30.21
CA GLN A 33 20.48 5.98 30.05
C GLN A 33 19.07 6.15 29.49
N ARG A 34 18.32 7.17 29.94
CA ARG A 34 16.95 7.40 29.45
C ARG A 34 16.95 7.83 27.98
N THR A 35 17.82 8.77 27.61
CA THR A 35 17.96 9.25 26.23
C THR A 35 18.42 8.13 25.29
N THR A 36 19.33 7.27 25.74
CA THR A 36 19.76 6.09 24.97
C THR A 36 18.61 5.09 24.80
N ALA A 37 17.83 4.83 25.85
CA ALA A 37 16.69 3.92 25.78
C ALA A 37 15.59 4.43 24.84
N THR A 38 15.22 5.71 24.92
CA THR A 38 14.20 6.29 24.03
C THR A 38 14.65 6.32 22.57
N LEU A 39 15.92 6.64 22.31
CA LEU A 39 16.52 6.52 20.98
C LEU A 39 16.40 5.09 20.45
N ALA A 40 16.80 4.09 21.24
CA ALA A 40 16.75 2.68 20.84
C ALA A 40 15.31 2.23 20.55
N ILE A 41 14.35 2.61 21.39
CA ILE A 41 12.93 2.31 21.19
C ILE A 41 12.41 2.95 19.91
N ALA A 42 12.73 4.22 19.64
CA ALA A 42 12.28 4.87 18.41
C ALA A 42 12.88 4.23 17.16
N VAL A 43 14.18 3.93 17.15
CA VAL A 43 14.80 3.23 15.99
C VAL A 43 14.17 1.85 15.79
N LEU A 44 13.94 1.10 16.87
CA LEU A 44 13.28 -0.20 16.80
C LEU A 44 11.83 -0.07 16.29
N ALA A 45 11.09 0.93 16.78
CA ALA A 45 9.73 1.21 16.33
C ALA A 45 9.68 1.58 14.84
N THR A 46 10.65 2.36 14.34
CA THR A 46 10.80 2.63 12.90
C THR A 46 10.92 1.33 12.10
N VAL A 47 11.83 0.44 12.51
CA VAL A 47 12.08 -0.82 11.82
C VAL A 47 10.86 -1.75 11.89
N ILE A 48 10.31 -1.97 13.09
CA ILE A 48 9.12 -2.82 13.28
C ILE A 48 7.94 -2.28 12.45
N PHE A 49 7.73 -0.96 12.45
CA PHE A 49 6.67 -0.35 11.66
C PHE A 49 6.85 -0.61 10.16
N LEU A 50 8.07 -0.42 9.65
CA LEU A 50 8.36 -0.65 8.22
C LEU A 50 8.12 -2.09 7.78
N PHE A 51 8.43 -3.08 8.62
CA PHE A 51 8.24 -4.50 8.29
C PHE A 51 6.80 -4.99 8.42
N TYR A 52 6.07 -4.53 9.45
CA TYR A 52 4.80 -5.16 9.81
C TYR A 52 3.57 -4.28 9.56
N ALA A 53 3.72 -2.97 9.53
CA ALA A 53 2.59 -2.05 9.50
C ALA A 53 2.57 -1.15 8.26
N SER A 54 3.73 -0.81 7.70
CA SER A 54 3.82 0.11 6.57
C SER A 54 3.06 -0.40 5.34
N GLY A 55 2.30 0.49 4.70
CA GLY A 55 1.62 0.19 3.44
C GLY A 55 0.40 -0.73 3.54
N GLN A 56 0.01 -1.17 4.74
CA GLN A 56 -1.14 -2.05 4.95
C GLN A 56 -2.47 -1.36 4.67
N LEU A 57 -3.41 -2.05 4.01
CA LEU A 57 -4.74 -1.50 3.67
C LEU A 57 -5.56 -1.11 4.91
N PHE A 58 -5.33 -1.81 6.03
CA PHE A 58 -5.90 -1.53 7.34
C PHE A 58 -5.89 -0.03 7.71
N TRP A 59 -4.82 0.68 7.39
CA TRP A 59 -4.67 2.10 7.70
C TRP A 59 -5.71 3.00 7.04
N ALA A 60 -6.18 2.63 5.85
CA ALA A 60 -7.17 3.40 5.11
C ALA A 60 -8.55 3.40 5.79
N ARG A 61 -8.82 2.45 6.70
CA ARG A 61 -10.02 2.43 7.54
C ARG A 61 -10.05 3.58 8.55
N PHE A 62 -8.89 3.96 9.06
CA PHE A 62 -8.75 5.05 10.05
C PHE A 62 -8.47 6.40 9.40
N VAL A 63 -7.79 6.38 8.25
CA VAL A 63 -7.46 7.58 7.49
C VAL A 63 -8.07 7.44 6.09
N PRO A 64 -9.37 7.75 5.91
CA PRO A 64 -10.08 7.60 4.65
C PRO A 64 -9.73 8.73 3.67
N SER A 65 -8.43 8.97 3.44
CA SER A 65 -7.88 9.97 2.53
C SER A 65 -7.12 9.27 1.41
N SER A 66 -7.18 9.79 0.19
CA SER A 66 -6.37 9.34 -0.95
C SER A 66 -4.86 9.44 -0.70
N ALA A 67 -4.44 10.22 0.31
CA ALA A 67 -3.05 10.34 0.75
C ALA A 67 -2.72 9.49 2.00
N ALA A 68 -3.54 8.48 2.33
CA ALA A 68 -3.33 7.58 3.47
C ALA A 68 -1.92 6.98 3.51
N ILE A 69 -1.34 6.63 2.36
CA ILE A 69 0.04 6.11 2.23
C ILE A 69 1.10 7.00 2.90
N ILE A 70 0.88 8.32 2.96
CA ILE A 70 1.79 9.27 3.60
C ILE A 70 1.37 9.53 5.05
N TYR A 71 0.08 9.80 5.29
CA TYR A 71 -0.42 10.12 6.63
C TYR A 71 -0.20 9.00 7.65
N THR A 72 -0.20 7.74 7.21
CA THR A 72 -0.06 6.60 8.11
C THR A 72 1.37 6.11 8.23
N ASN A 73 2.33 6.74 7.55
CA ASN A 73 3.74 6.34 7.62
C ASN A 73 4.42 6.83 8.92
N LEU A 74 4.12 6.17 10.04
CA LEU A 74 4.63 6.52 11.36
C LEU A 74 6.15 6.30 11.50
N ALA A 75 6.78 5.53 10.61
CA ALA A 75 8.23 5.37 10.57
C ALA A 75 8.95 6.72 10.44
N ALA A 76 8.35 7.69 9.73
CA ALA A 76 8.89 9.05 9.63
C ALA A 76 8.95 9.74 11.00
N ILE A 77 7.87 9.67 11.77
CA ILE A 77 7.79 10.28 13.10
C ILE A 77 8.79 9.63 14.05
N PHE A 78 8.86 8.29 14.06
CA PHE A 78 9.82 7.56 14.89
C PHE A 78 11.27 7.88 14.52
N ALA A 79 11.60 7.96 13.23
CA ALA A 79 12.93 8.38 12.77
C ALA A 79 13.26 9.83 13.17
N ALA A 80 12.29 10.74 13.14
CA ALA A 80 12.49 12.12 13.57
C ALA A 80 12.67 12.25 15.09
N LEU A 81 11.91 11.50 15.89
CA LEU A 81 12.11 11.39 17.34
C LEU A 81 13.52 10.86 17.66
N ALA A 82 13.94 9.80 16.96
CA ALA A 82 15.29 9.25 17.06
C ALA A 82 16.36 10.31 16.72
N ALA A 83 16.15 11.12 15.67
CA ALA A 83 17.06 12.21 15.32
C ALA A 83 17.21 13.22 16.47
N GLY A 84 16.11 13.62 17.11
CA GLY A 84 16.12 14.53 18.26
C GLY A 84 16.89 13.98 19.46
N TRP A 85 16.68 12.70 19.80
CA TRP A 85 17.41 12.06 20.91
C TRP A 85 18.87 11.77 20.57
N ALA A 86 19.21 11.45 19.32
CA ALA A 86 20.58 11.27 18.87
C ALA A 86 21.43 12.53 19.10
N TRP A 87 20.86 13.71 18.92
CA TRP A 87 21.51 14.99 19.21
C TRP A 87 21.88 15.16 20.69
N ARG A 88 21.13 14.51 21.60
CA ARG A 88 21.26 14.62 23.06
C ARG A 88 22.01 13.46 23.72
N LEU A 89 22.63 12.57 22.94
CA LEU A 89 23.46 11.50 23.50
C LEU A 89 24.62 12.07 24.35
N PRO A 90 24.77 11.67 25.63
CA PRO A 90 25.87 12.15 26.45
C PRO A 90 27.16 11.40 26.15
N ASN A 91 28.29 12.02 26.47
CA ASN A 91 29.64 11.46 26.27
C ASN A 91 29.95 11.10 24.79
N VAL A 92 29.20 11.67 23.84
CA VAL A 92 29.44 11.55 22.40
C VAL A 92 29.84 12.91 21.84
N THR A 93 30.87 12.95 20.99
CA THR A 93 31.34 14.20 20.36
C THR A 93 30.26 14.84 19.50
N ALA A 94 30.25 16.18 19.42
CA ALA A 94 29.22 16.93 18.69
C ALA A 94 29.06 16.50 17.23
N TRP A 95 30.18 16.22 16.52
CA TRP A 95 30.12 15.80 15.12
C TRP A 95 29.46 14.44 14.93
N ARG A 96 29.68 13.47 15.84
CA ARG A 96 29.01 12.15 15.77
C ARG A 96 27.51 12.28 15.99
N ARG A 97 27.11 13.09 16.99
CA ARG A 97 25.70 13.41 17.26
C ARG A 97 25.05 14.07 16.05
N LEU A 98 25.75 15.03 15.43
CA LEU A 98 25.29 15.70 14.22
C LEU A 98 25.04 14.69 13.08
N ILE A 99 26.03 13.86 12.75
CA ILE A 99 25.91 12.87 11.67
C ILE A 99 24.73 11.93 11.93
N MET A 100 24.62 11.37 13.13
CA MET A 100 23.51 10.46 13.48
C MET A 100 22.15 11.16 13.34
N SER A 101 22.03 12.38 13.87
CA SER A 101 20.79 13.14 13.82
C SER A 101 20.40 13.48 12.38
N VAL A 102 21.36 13.89 11.56
CA VAL A 102 21.15 14.22 10.14
C VAL A 102 20.73 12.97 9.35
N LEU A 103 21.39 11.83 9.55
CA LEU A 103 21.03 10.59 8.85
C LEU A 103 19.62 10.10 9.23
N LEU A 104 19.25 10.19 10.51
CA LEU A 104 17.90 9.83 10.97
C LEU A 104 16.83 10.81 10.45
N ALA A 105 17.12 12.11 10.44
CA ALA A 105 16.24 13.12 9.87
C ALA A 105 16.08 12.94 8.35
N ALA A 106 17.17 12.62 7.64
CA ALA A 106 17.12 12.28 6.22
C ALA A 106 16.30 11.01 5.97
N GLY A 107 16.42 9.99 6.84
CA GLY A 107 15.59 8.79 6.81
C GLY A 107 14.11 9.10 7.03
N SER A 108 13.76 10.00 7.95
CA SER A 108 12.40 10.50 8.14
C SER A 108 11.86 11.18 6.88
N LEU A 109 12.64 12.06 6.27
CA LEU A 109 12.24 12.76 5.04
C LEU A 109 12.07 11.78 3.87
N ALA A 110 13.00 10.84 3.73
CA ALA A 110 12.94 9.77 2.74
C ALA A 110 11.67 8.92 2.92
N ALA A 111 11.31 8.54 4.15
CA ALA A 111 10.07 7.80 4.43
C ALA A 111 8.81 8.57 4.01
N ILE A 112 8.73 9.88 4.29
CA ILE A 112 7.59 10.73 3.89
C ILE A 112 7.48 10.83 2.37
N THR A 113 8.61 11.00 1.70
CA THR A 113 8.68 11.26 0.26
C THR A 113 8.78 9.99 -0.59
N TRP A 114 8.93 8.82 0.05
CA TRP A 114 9.16 7.54 -0.62
C TRP A 114 8.15 7.24 -1.73
N PRO A 115 6.83 7.47 -1.58
CA PRO A 115 5.88 7.15 -2.65
C PRO A 115 6.10 7.93 -3.96
N LEU A 116 6.74 9.10 -3.89
CA LEU A 116 7.11 9.89 -5.08
C LEU A 116 8.56 9.62 -5.50
N LEU A 117 9.45 9.48 -4.52
CA LEU A 117 10.86 9.20 -4.77
C LEU A 117 11.06 7.84 -5.43
N SER A 118 10.26 6.83 -5.05
CA SER A 118 10.34 5.49 -5.63
C SER A 118 10.01 5.51 -7.12
N ILE A 119 8.98 6.26 -7.54
CA ILE A 119 8.63 6.48 -8.95
C ILE A 119 9.78 7.17 -9.70
N ALA A 120 10.41 8.18 -9.10
CA ALA A 120 11.54 8.86 -9.73
C ALA A 120 12.78 7.97 -9.89
N LEU A 121 13.05 7.11 -8.91
CA LEU A 121 14.18 6.17 -8.93
C LEU A 121 13.90 4.91 -9.76
N ARG A 122 12.62 4.52 -9.88
CA ARG A 122 12.13 3.30 -10.51
C ARG A 122 10.94 3.66 -11.42
N PRO A 123 11.19 4.28 -12.59
CA PRO A 123 10.11 4.82 -13.42
C PRO A 123 9.08 3.74 -13.76
N PRO A 124 7.77 4.10 -13.77
CA PRO A 124 6.72 3.15 -14.05
C PRO A 124 6.83 2.59 -15.47
N PRO A 125 6.38 1.35 -15.68
CA PRO A 125 6.21 0.83 -17.03
C PRO A 125 5.15 1.64 -17.81
N VAL A 126 5.23 1.60 -19.13
CA VAL A 126 4.20 2.20 -20.00
C VAL A 126 2.99 1.28 -20.02
N GLY A 127 1.86 1.76 -19.49
CA GLY A 127 0.59 1.05 -19.55
C GLY A 127 -0.02 1.02 -20.95
N ALA A 128 -1.00 0.16 -21.17
CA ALA A 128 -1.79 0.11 -22.40
C ALA A 128 -3.28 -0.10 -22.11
N ASP A 129 -4.09 0.07 -23.14
CA ASP A 129 -5.54 -0.16 -23.06
C ASP A 129 -5.89 -1.53 -23.70
N ARG A 130 -5.33 -2.60 -23.14
CA ARG A 130 -5.55 -3.97 -23.64
C ARG A 130 -6.66 -4.63 -22.83
N TRP A 131 -7.67 -5.15 -23.51
CA TRP A 131 -8.82 -5.79 -22.88
C TRP A 131 -9.00 -7.21 -23.40
N ASN A 132 -9.38 -8.11 -22.51
CA ASN A 132 -9.78 -9.47 -22.83
C ASN A 132 -11.10 -9.80 -22.13
N HIS A 133 -12.18 -9.93 -22.90
CA HIS A 133 -13.52 -10.27 -22.39
C HIS A 133 -13.98 -9.42 -21.18
N GLY A 134 -13.68 -8.12 -21.17
CA GLY A 134 -14.07 -7.20 -20.10
C GLY A 134 -13.05 -7.05 -18.96
N VAL A 135 -11.95 -7.81 -19.00
CA VAL A 135 -10.80 -7.68 -18.09
C VAL A 135 -9.71 -6.84 -18.73
N ALA A 136 -9.20 -5.83 -18.03
CA ALA A 136 -8.02 -5.09 -18.47
C ALA A 136 -6.78 -5.95 -18.22
N MET A 137 -6.00 -6.18 -19.27
CA MET A 137 -4.82 -7.03 -19.23
C MET A 137 -3.60 -6.20 -18.81
N GLN A 138 -2.82 -6.72 -17.87
CA GLN A 138 -1.61 -6.05 -17.42
C GLN A 138 -0.55 -6.04 -18.53
N THR A 139 0.11 -4.91 -18.72
CA THR A 139 1.22 -4.76 -19.67
C THR A 139 2.57 -5.17 -19.11
N SER A 140 2.73 -5.11 -17.79
CA SER A 140 3.95 -5.45 -17.07
C SER A 140 3.62 -6.26 -15.82
N TRP A 141 4.59 -7.01 -15.30
CA TRP A 141 4.45 -7.70 -14.01
C TRP A 141 4.14 -6.74 -12.85
N ALA A 142 4.49 -5.46 -12.97
CA ALA A 142 4.27 -4.42 -11.97
C ALA A 142 2.85 -3.80 -11.99
N THR A 143 2.04 -4.07 -13.02
CA THR A 143 0.79 -3.34 -13.30
C THR A 143 -0.49 -4.15 -13.10
N CYS A 144 -0.42 -5.29 -12.40
CA CYS A 144 -1.60 -6.07 -12.03
C CYS A 144 -2.65 -5.23 -11.26
N SER A 145 -2.24 -4.48 -10.24
CA SER A 145 -3.14 -3.63 -9.45
C SER A 145 -3.84 -2.52 -10.26
N PRO A 146 -3.14 -1.68 -11.06
CA PRO A 146 -3.83 -0.69 -11.89
C PRO A 146 -4.73 -1.32 -12.97
N ALA A 147 -4.37 -2.48 -13.53
CA ALA A 147 -5.23 -3.20 -14.47
C ALA A 147 -6.48 -3.80 -13.77
N ALA A 148 -6.34 -4.36 -12.57
CA ALA A 148 -7.47 -4.81 -11.76
C ALA A 148 -8.38 -3.64 -11.38
N ALA A 149 -7.83 -2.47 -11.05
CA ALA A 149 -8.62 -1.27 -10.79
C ALA A 149 -9.39 -0.80 -12.04
N ALA A 150 -8.76 -0.78 -13.21
CA ALA A 150 -9.43 -0.49 -14.47
C ALA A 150 -10.57 -1.49 -14.75
N THR A 151 -10.34 -2.77 -14.47
CA THR A 151 -11.35 -3.85 -14.58
C THR A 151 -12.53 -3.61 -13.64
N LEU A 152 -12.26 -3.25 -12.38
CA LEU A 152 -13.29 -2.90 -11.39
C LEU A 152 -14.16 -1.75 -11.90
N PHE A 153 -13.54 -0.66 -12.35
CA PHE A 153 -14.28 0.51 -12.84
C PHE A 153 -15.10 0.19 -14.09
N ARG A 154 -14.57 -0.62 -15.01
CA ARG A 154 -15.31 -1.04 -16.19
C ARG A 154 -16.58 -1.81 -15.84
N ALA A 155 -16.52 -2.68 -14.83
CA ALA A 155 -17.71 -3.37 -14.32
C ALA A 155 -18.72 -2.40 -13.68
N GLU A 156 -18.24 -1.32 -13.05
CA GLU A 156 -19.03 -0.19 -12.56
C GLU A 156 -19.47 0.80 -13.65
N ARG A 157 -19.22 0.49 -14.93
CA ARG A 157 -19.51 1.34 -16.10
C ARG A 157 -18.79 2.70 -16.07
N ILE A 158 -17.62 2.73 -15.44
CA ILE A 158 -16.69 3.85 -15.42
C ILE A 158 -15.51 3.48 -16.32
N ASP A 159 -15.32 4.21 -17.41
CA ASP A 159 -14.25 3.92 -18.37
C ASP A 159 -12.94 4.54 -17.93
N VAL A 160 -12.00 3.69 -17.51
CA VAL A 160 -10.61 4.05 -17.19
C VAL A 160 -9.70 2.92 -17.65
N SER A 161 -8.57 3.26 -18.28
CA SER A 161 -7.56 2.31 -18.73
C SER A 161 -6.51 1.99 -17.65
N GLU A 162 -5.76 0.89 -17.81
CA GLU A 162 -4.57 0.61 -16.99
C GLU A 162 -3.60 1.80 -17.01
N SER A 163 -3.38 2.39 -18.19
CA SER A 163 -2.44 3.49 -18.38
C SER A 163 -2.80 4.74 -17.56
N GLU A 164 -4.09 5.00 -17.36
CA GLU A 164 -4.59 6.07 -16.52
C GLU A 164 -4.49 5.72 -15.02
N MET A 165 -4.64 4.45 -14.66
CA MET A 165 -4.54 4.00 -13.27
C MET A 165 -3.11 3.97 -12.74
N ILE A 166 -2.11 3.62 -13.55
CA ILE A 166 -0.68 3.54 -13.15
C ILE A 166 -0.22 4.76 -12.33
N PRO A 167 -0.34 6.01 -12.82
CA PRO A 167 0.11 7.17 -12.05
C PRO A 167 -0.74 7.45 -10.80
N LEU A 168 -2.03 7.09 -10.81
CA LEU A 168 -2.93 7.29 -9.67
C LEU A 168 -2.63 6.28 -8.55
N CYS A 169 -2.29 5.07 -8.94
CA CYS A 169 -1.93 3.98 -8.04
C CYS A 169 -0.51 4.09 -7.48
N LEU A 170 0.27 5.10 -7.90
CA LEU A 170 1.68 5.26 -7.54
C LEU A 170 2.52 4.02 -7.89
N THR A 171 2.17 3.38 -9.00
CA THR A 171 2.90 2.22 -9.51
C THR A 171 4.30 2.65 -9.95
N ASP A 172 5.28 1.81 -9.63
CA ASP A 172 6.67 1.98 -10.06
C ASP A 172 7.18 0.68 -10.71
N SER A 173 8.44 0.61 -11.15
CA SER A 173 8.93 -0.60 -11.83
C SER A 173 8.98 -1.85 -10.94
N SER A 174 8.81 -1.73 -9.62
CA SER A 174 8.76 -2.83 -8.66
C SER A 174 7.35 -3.27 -8.27
N GLY A 175 6.31 -2.62 -8.81
CA GLY A 175 4.92 -2.96 -8.53
C GLY A 175 4.11 -1.79 -8.01
N THR A 176 2.95 -2.11 -7.46
CA THR A 176 1.99 -1.14 -6.91
C THR A 176 1.87 -1.34 -5.40
N PRO A 177 2.15 -0.33 -4.57
CA PRO A 177 1.87 -0.42 -3.14
C PRO A 177 0.36 -0.58 -2.86
N THR A 178 -0.03 -1.34 -1.85
CA THR A 178 -1.44 -1.58 -1.52
C THR A 178 -2.21 -0.28 -1.23
N LEU A 179 -1.64 0.64 -0.44
CA LEU A 179 -2.23 1.97 -0.23
C LEU A 179 -2.14 2.88 -1.48
N GLY A 180 -1.25 2.56 -2.42
CA GLY A 180 -1.22 3.16 -3.75
C GLY A 180 -2.43 2.74 -4.58
N LEU A 181 -2.74 1.44 -4.64
CA LEU A 181 -3.97 0.95 -5.27
C LEU A 181 -5.22 1.59 -4.66
N TYR A 182 -5.34 1.59 -3.33
CA TYR A 182 -6.44 2.25 -2.62
C TYR A 182 -6.58 3.73 -3.05
N ARG A 183 -5.45 4.45 -3.11
CA ARG A 183 -5.43 5.82 -3.58
C ARG A 183 -6.01 5.95 -5.00
N GLY A 184 -5.55 5.13 -5.93
CA GLY A 184 -5.97 5.20 -7.32
C GLY A 184 -7.47 4.97 -7.47
N VAL A 185 -7.98 3.92 -6.81
CA VAL A 185 -9.42 3.62 -6.80
C VAL A 185 -10.21 4.75 -6.15
N LYS A 186 -9.76 5.28 -5.01
CA LYS A 186 -10.46 6.35 -4.30
C LYS A 186 -10.61 7.61 -5.15
N LEU A 187 -9.55 8.02 -5.84
CA LEU A 187 -9.58 9.21 -6.70
C LEU A 187 -10.58 9.09 -7.84
N ILE A 188 -10.62 7.93 -8.50
CA ILE A 188 -11.57 7.71 -9.61
C ILE A 188 -13.00 7.58 -9.08
N ALA A 189 -13.22 6.88 -7.96
CA ALA A 189 -14.53 6.79 -7.32
C ALA A 189 -15.07 8.18 -6.98
N GLU A 190 -14.30 9.00 -6.25
CA GLU A 190 -14.70 10.35 -5.85
C GLU A 190 -14.95 11.27 -7.05
N LYS A 191 -14.13 11.17 -8.10
CA LYS A 191 -14.34 11.92 -9.36
C LYS A 191 -15.68 11.60 -10.02
N ASN A 192 -16.20 10.39 -9.81
CA ASN A 192 -17.48 9.93 -10.35
C ASN A 192 -18.64 10.00 -9.33
N GLY A 193 -18.45 10.69 -8.20
CA GLY A 193 -19.47 10.80 -7.15
C GLY A 193 -19.78 9.48 -6.45
N ARG A 194 -18.83 8.55 -6.45
CA ARG A 194 -18.90 7.24 -5.80
C ARG A 194 -18.05 7.20 -4.54
N GLU A 195 -18.40 6.32 -3.63
CA GLU A 195 -17.63 6.06 -2.41
C GLU A 195 -16.80 4.79 -2.56
N LEU A 196 -15.61 4.78 -1.96
CA LEU A 196 -14.77 3.60 -1.88
C LEU A 196 -14.96 2.94 -0.51
N GLU A 197 -15.37 1.68 -0.53
CA GLU A 197 -15.49 0.81 0.64
C GLU A 197 -14.30 -0.15 0.70
N ILE A 198 -13.76 -0.34 1.90
CA ILE A 198 -12.76 -1.38 2.17
C ILE A 198 -13.51 -2.62 2.60
N VAL A 199 -13.32 -3.70 1.84
CA VAL A 199 -13.85 -5.03 2.18
C VAL A 199 -12.82 -5.70 3.08
N ASP A 200 -13.25 -6.11 4.26
CA ASP A 200 -12.46 -6.81 5.27
C ASP A 200 -13.34 -7.86 5.94
N GLY A 201 -13.00 -9.15 5.84
CA GLY A 201 -13.83 -10.22 6.37
C GLY A 201 -13.43 -11.62 5.92
N THR A 202 -14.31 -12.58 6.19
CA THR A 202 -14.17 -13.97 5.77
C THR A 202 -14.79 -14.21 4.39
N ILE A 203 -14.50 -15.38 3.79
CA ILE A 203 -15.12 -15.81 2.53
C ILE A 203 -16.64 -15.92 2.67
N ASP A 204 -17.13 -16.38 3.81
CA ASP A 204 -18.56 -16.42 4.07
C ASP A 204 -19.18 -15.02 4.08
N ASP A 205 -18.51 -14.03 4.68
CA ASP A 205 -18.97 -12.63 4.66
C ASP A 205 -19.05 -12.12 3.22
N LEU A 206 -17.96 -12.26 2.44
CA LEU A 206 -17.89 -11.85 1.03
C LEU A 206 -18.99 -12.49 0.17
N LEU A 207 -19.22 -13.79 0.36
CA LEU A 207 -20.23 -14.54 -0.38
C LEU A 207 -21.64 -14.16 0.07
N SER A 208 -21.85 -13.86 1.36
CA SER A 208 -23.16 -13.52 1.92
C SER A 208 -23.62 -12.11 1.56
N ASP A 209 -22.69 -11.16 1.45
CA ASP A 209 -22.96 -9.78 1.04
C ASP A 209 -23.57 -9.74 -0.37
N ASP A 210 -23.13 -10.64 -1.26
CA ASP A 210 -23.53 -10.74 -2.68
C ASP A 210 -23.48 -9.39 -3.43
N ASP A 211 -22.62 -8.49 -2.97
CA ASP A 211 -22.41 -7.14 -3.48
C ASP A 211 -21.12 -7.10 -4.32
N TRP A 212 -21.31 -7.17 -5.64
CA TRP A 212 -20.27 -7.30 -6.66
C TRP A 212 -20.32 -6.13 -7.64
N PRO A 213 -19.20 -5.78 -8.31
CA PRO A 213 -17.86 -6.36 -8.26
C PRO A 213 -17.03 -5.99 -7.01
N VAL A 214 -16.04 -6.82 -6.67
CA VAL A 214 -15.06 -6.54 -5.61
C VAL A 214 -13.65 -6.78 -6.13
N LEU A 215 -12.75 -5.81 -5.93
CA LEU A 215 -11.32 -5.99 -6.15
C LEU A 215 -10.72 -6.68 -4.93
N LEU A 216 -10.10 -7.85 -5.14
CA LEU A 216 -9.50 -8.66 -4.09
C LEU A 216 -7.97 -8.50 -4.09
N ALA A 217 -7.40 -8.32 -2.90
CA ALA A 217 -5.97 -8.48 -2.68
C ALA A 217 -5.70 -9.94 -2.32
N VAL A 218 -4.95 -10.61 -3.17
CA VAL A 218 -4.76 -12.07 -3.14
C VAL A 218 -3.28 -12.40 -3.15
N GLU A 219 -2.89 -13.49 -2.52
CA GLU A 219 -1.51 -13.93 -2.43
C GLU A 219 -1.48 -15.45 -2.31
N LEU A 220 -0.61 -16.11 -3.06
CA LEU A 220 -0.31 -17.52 -2.86
C LEU A 220 0.73 -17.67 -1.73
N PRO A 221 0.39 -18.28 -0.57
CA PRO A 221 1.35 -18.48 0.51
C PRO A 221 2.50 -19.41 0.13
N TYR A 222 3.63 -19.28 0.82
CA TYR A 222 4.71 -20.28 0.71
C TYR A 222 4.26 -21.65 1.22
N GLY A 223 4.71 -22.72 0.55
CA GLY A 223 4.49 -24.09 1.01
C GLY A 223 3.17 -24.73 0.56
N VAL A 224 2.39 -24.08 -0.31
CA VAL A 224 1.21 -24.70 -0.94
C VAL A 224 1.66 -25.85 -1.86
N GLU A 225 1.14 -27.06 -1.63
CA GLU A 225 1.53 -28.26 -2.37
C GLU A 225 0.92 -28.33 -3.78
N ASP A 226 -0.22 -27.66 -4.00
CA ASP A 226 -0.89 -27.68 -5.29
C ASP A 226 -0.11 -26.86 -6.34
N ARG A 227 0.63 -27.58 -7.18
CA ARG A 227 1.49 -27.01 -8.22
C ARG A 227 0.71 -26.31 -9.34
N ARG A 228 -0.60 -26.51 -9.46
CA ARG A 228 -1.43 -25.89 -10.52
C ARG A 228 -1.37 -24.36 -10.45
N TYR A 229 -1.36 -23.78 -9.25
CA TYR A 229 -1.25 -22.33 -9.08
C TYR A 229 0.01 -21.77 -9.76
N VAL A 230 1.15 -22.46 -9.62
CA VAL A 230 2.42 -22.01 -10.21
C VAL A 230 2.52 -22.39 -11.68
N GLU A 231 2.21 -23.64 -12.03
CA GLU A 231 2.49 -24.19 -13.36
C GLU A 231 1.46 -23.80 -14.42
N GLN A 232 0.19 -23.58 -14.02
CA GLN A 232 -0.90 -23.31 -14.95
C GLN A 232 -1.37 -21.86 -14.86
N TRP A 233 -1.38 -21.29 -13.66
CA TRP A 233 -1.92 -19.94 -13.40
C TRP A 233 -0.81 -18.89 -13.17
N GLY A 234 0.46 -19.31 -13.11
CA GLY A 234 1.61 -18.41 -13.08
C GLY A 234 1.86 -17.70 -11.75
N TRP A 235 1.26 -18.16 -10.65
CA TRP A 235 1.44 -17.55 -9.33
C TRP A 235 2.87 -17.70 -8.82
N ILE A 236 3.37 -16.64 -8.16
CA ILE A 236 4.66 -16.64 -7.49
C ILE A 236 4.39 -16.63 -5.98
N PRO A 237 4.75 -17.70 -5.24
CA PRO A 237 4.53 -17.76 -3.79
C PRO A 237 5.16 -16.57 -3.05
N GLY A 238 4.40 -15.98 -2.13
CA GLY A 238 4.78 -14.81 -1.35
C GLY A 238 4.68 -13.47 -2.10
N MET A 239 4.18 -13.47 -3.34
CA MET A 239 3.94 -12.26 -4.12
C MET A 239 2.44 -11.97 -4.14
N GLY A 240 2.06 -10.80 -3.62
CA GLY A 240 0.71 -10.29 -3.72
C GLY A 240 0.31 -9.99 -5.17
N HIS A 241 -0.95 -10.19 -5.48
CA HIS A 241 -1.60 -9.95 -6.76
C HIS A 241 -2.95 -9.28 -6.55
N SER A 242 -3.53 -8.72 -7.61
CA SER A 242 -4.84 -8.05 -7.56
C SER A 242 -5.74 -8.58 -8.65
N VAL A 243 -6.95 -8.99 -8.27
CA VAL A 243 -7.96 -9.55 -9.19
C VAL A 243 -9.32 -8.93 -8.88
N VAL A 244 -10.29 -9.09 -9.78
CA VAL A 244 -11.67 -8.62 -9.57
C VAL A 244 -12.64 -9.79 -9.55
N ALA A 245 -13.38 -9.95 -8.47
CA ALA A 245 -14.52 -10.86 -8.42
C ALA A 245 -15.77 -10.15 -8.97
N PHE A 246 -16.31 -10.66 -10.07
CA PHE A 246 -17.53 -10.12 -10.70
C PHE A 246 -18.83 -10.69 -10.11
N GLY A 247 -18.73 -11.78 -9.35
CA GLY A 247 -19.85 -12.43 -8.70
C GLY A 247 -19.91 -13.93 -8.94
N ARG A 248 -21.00 -14.54 -8.45
CA ARG A 248 -21.21 -15.99 -8.55
C ARG A 248 -21.51 -16.40 -9.99
N ALA A 249 -20.78 -17.38 -10.49
CA ALA A 249 -21.02 -17.91 -11.83
C ALA A 249 -22.23 -18.87 -11.83
N PRO A 250 -23.04 -18.93 -12.91
CA PRO A 250 -24.28 -19.73 -12.95
C PRO A 250 -24.08 -21.23 -12.70
N THR A 251 -22.90 -21.75 -13.02
CA THR A 251 -22.55 -23.16 -12.84
C THR A 251 -21.73 -23.42 -11.57
N GLY A 252 -21.69 -22.47 -10.63
CA GLY A 252 -20.95 -22.54 -9.38
C GLY A 252 -19.57 -21.88 -9.42
N GLY A 253 -19.06 -21.48 -8.24
CA GLY A 253 -17.81 -20.72 -8.09
C GLY A 253 -17.97 -19.22 -8.31
N LEU A 254 -16.86 -18.49 -8.19
CA LEU A 254 -16.78 -17.05 -8.51
C LEU A 254 -16.15 -16.84 -9.89
N LEU A 255 -16.70 -15.88 -10.63
CA LEU A 255 -16.10 -15.37 -11.86
C LEU A 255 -15.07 -14.30 -11.48
N ILE A 256 -13.81 -14.56 -11.82
CA ILE A 256 -12.67 -13.70 -11.48
C ILE A 256 -12.08 -13.11 -12.76
N GLY A 257 -11.79 -11.81 -12.76
CA GLY A 257 -10.96 -11.15 -13.74
C GLY A 257 -9.54 -11.01 -13.22
N ASP A 258 -8.63 -11.84 -13.72
CA ASP A 258 -7.21 -11.77 -13.44
C ASP A 258 -6.49 -10.99 -14.57
N PRO A 259 -5.80 -9.88 -14.27
CA PRO A 259 -5.07 -9.11 -15.29
C PRO A 259 -3.99 -9.87 -16.06
N SER A 260 -3.46 -10.98 -15.53
CA SER A 260 -2.46 -11.83 -16.20
C SER A 260 -3.08 -12.85 -17.16
N VAL A 261 -4.28 -13.37 -16.85
CA VAL A 261 -4.87 -14.51 -17.55
C VAL A 261 -6.16 -14.14 -18.31
N GLY A 262 -6.95 -13.22 -17.78
CA GLY A 262 -8.28 -12.84 -18.26
C GLY A 262 -9.37 -13.36 -17.33
N LEU A 263 -10.46 -13.88 -17.89
CA LEU A 263 -11.55 -14.43 -17.10
C LEU A 263 -11.22 -15.85 -16.62
N GLU A 264 -11.33 -16.05 -15.31
CA GLU A 264 -11.15 -17.32 -14.63
C GLU A 264 -12.37 -17.65 -13.77
N ARG A 265 -12.44 -18.93 -13.38
CA ARG A 265 -13.44 -19.40 -12.43
C ARG A 265 -12.73 -20.02 -11.25
N TRP A 266 -12.95 -19.45 -10.08
CA TRP A 266 -12.35 -19.93 -8.85
C TRP A 266 -13.41 -20.63 -8.00
N SER A 267 -13.01 -21.75 -7.39
CA SER A 267 -13.80 -22.44 -6.37
C SER A 267 -13.65 -21.73 -5.02
N THR A 268 -14.49 -22.09 -4.05
CA THR A 268 -14.32 -21.62 -2.66
C THR A 268 -12.98 -22.05 -2.08
N ALA A 269 -12.50 -23.26 -2.43
CA ALA A 269 -11.20 -23.74 -1.98
C ALA A 269 -10.04 -22.91 -2.55
N ASP A 270 -10.17 -22.38 -3.77
CA ASP A 270 -9.16 -21.48 -4.33
C ASP A 270 -9.14 -20.14 -3.57
N LEU A 271 -10.32 -19.63 -3.20
CA LEU A 271 -10.42 -18.42 -2.37
C LEU A 271 -9.83 -18.63 -0.97
N ASP A 272 -10.07 -19.78 -0.34
CA ASP A 272 -9.51 -20.12 0.98
C ASP A 272 -7.97 -20.09 0.98
N VAL A 273 -7.35 -20.41 -0.17
CA VAL A 273 -5.90 -20.40 -0.32
C VAL A 273 -5.38 -19.00 -0.67
N LEU A 274 -6.07 -18.30 -1.58
CA LEU A 274 -5.55 -17.09 -2.23
C LEU A 274 -5.99 -15.79 -1.56
N TRP A 275 -7.19 -15.73 -0.97
CA TRP A 275 -7.76 -14.50 -0.44
C TRP A 275 -7.67 -14.42 1.08
N HIS A 276 -6.92 -13.42 1.56
CA HIS A 276 -6.65 -13.23 2.99
C HIS A 276 -7.55 -12.15 3.63
N GLY A 277 -8.76 -11.99 3.08
CA GLY A 277 -9.82 -11.17 3.66
C GLY A 277 -9.82 -9.69 3.27
N ALA A 278 -8.88 -9.20 2.46
CA ALA A 278 -8.80 -7.78 2.09
C ALA A 278 -9.26 -7.48 0.66
N GLY A 279 -10.04 -6.43 0.47
CA GLY A 279 -10.51 -5.98 -0.84
C GLY A 279 -11.02 -4.54 -0.88
N LEU A 280 -11.48 -4.13 -2.06
CA LEU A 280 -12.02 -2.80 -2.34
C LEU A 280 -13.30 -2.93 -3.16
N ARG A 281 -14.31 -2.13 -2.82
CA ARG A 281 -15.59 -2.03 -3.54
C ARG A 281 -15.95 -0.56 -3.78
N VAL A 282 -16.58 -0.27 -4.92
CA VAL A 282 -17.04 1.09 -5.27
C VAL A 282 -18.57 1.12 -5.16
N LYS A 283 -19.13 2.16 -4.52
CA LYS A 283 -20.57 2.34 -4.27
C LYS A 283 -21.09 3.66 -4.82
#